data_AF-A0A537M261-F1
#
_entry.id   AF-A0A537M261-F1
#
_cell.length_a   1.000
_cell.length_b   1.000
_cell.length_c   1.000
_cell.angle_alpha   90.00
_cell.angle_beta   90.00
_cell.angle_gamma   90.00
#
_symmetry.space_group_name_H-M   'P 1'
#
loop_
_entity.id
_entity.type
_entity.pdbx_description
1 polymer ?
#
loop_
_entity_poly.entity_id
_entity_poly.type
_entity_poly.pdbx_seq_one_letter_code
_entity_poly.pdbx_strand_id
1 'polypeptide(L)'
;MVPVMAAMLALSEPLVRVVFQRGAFDPRATHAVALGLVGFAVGSVPYAAYYIVTRTFYALHDTRTPVRIGLYMIALNALANALFMRYLGHVGIALSTSLVALANVGWMLGVLRRRLGGIDGMAVAATGVRTGVAGAVLALVSLGTLRAVGHVVGPAGFSGAAIPLVAALVAGSAAYLGVCAILGVRELALLGSLTQRGRSRPRPAGSGEM
;
A
#
# COMPACT_ATOMS: atom_id res chain seq x y z
N MET A 1 -1.22 3.67 -1.27
CA MET A 1 -0.81 2.35 -0.72
C MET A 1 -1.94 1.60 -0.05
N VAL A 2 -2.87 2.28 0.64
CA VAL A 2 -4.02 1.63 1.29
C VAL A 2 -4.83 0.66 0.39
N PRO A 3 -5.21 0.99 -0.87
CA PRO A 3 -5.97 0.03 -1.69
C PRO A 3 -5.15 -1.21 -2.06
N VAL A 4 -3.83 -1.05 -2.26
CA VAL A 4 -2.91 -2.16 -2.53
C VAL A 4 -2.79 -3.05 -1.30
N MET A 5 -2.58 -2.47 -0.12
CA MET A 5 -2.58 -3.20 1.14
C MET A 5 -3.88 -3.99 1.32
N ALA A 6 -5.04 -3.33 1.15
CA ALA A 6 -6.34 -3.98 1.29
C ALA A 6 -6.53 -5.13 0.29
N ALA A 7 -6.13 -4.95 -0.98
CA ALA A 7 -6.16 -6.00 -1.98
C ALA A 7 -5.23 -7.17 -1.62
N MET A 8 -4.00 -6.90 -1.16
CA MET A 8 -3.06 -7.93 -0.71
C MET A 8 -3.58 -8.69 0.50
N LEU A 9 -4.22 -8.02 1.46
CA LEU A 9 -4.78 -8.67 2.64
C LEU A 9 -5.99 -9.56 2.29
N ALA A 10 -6.86 -9.09 1.39
CA ALA A 10 -8.09 -9.79 1.01
C ALA A 10 -7.88 -10.90 -0.02
N LEU A 11 -6.91 -10.72 -0.91
CA LEU A 11 -6.72 -11.57 -2.10
C LEU A 11 -5.33 -12.24 -2.12
N SER A 12 -4.61 -12.31 -1.00
CA SER A 12 -3.25 -12.89 -0.96
C SER A 12 -3.19 -14.29 -1.56
N GLU A 13 -4.04 -15.20 -1.11
CA GLU A 13 -4.07 -16.60 -1.53
C GLU A 13 -4.43 -16.79 -3.02
N PRO A 14 -5.51 -16.20 -3.57
CA PRO A 14 -5.80 -16.31 -4.99
C PRO A 14 -4.73 -15.63 -5.87
N LEU A 15 -4.11 -14.54 -5.39
CA LEU A 15 -3.06 -13.85 -6.12
C LEU A 15 -1.79 -14.73 -6.21
N VAL A 16 -1.37 -15.34 -5.11
CA VAL A 16 -0.26 -16.30 -5.12
C VAL A 16 -0.60 -17.54 -5.93
N ARG A 17 -1.83 -18.05 -5.84
CA ARG A 17 -2.30 -19.20 -6.63
C ARG A 17 -2.17 -18.96 -8.12
N VAL A 18 -2.69 -17.83 -8.63
CA VAL A 18 -2.64 -17.49 -10.06
C VAL A 18 -1.19 -17.32 -10.54
N VAL A 19 -0.34 -16.68 -9.72
CA VAL A 19 1.04 -16.38 -10.11
C VAL A 19 1.95 -17.61 -10.04
N PHE A 20 1.87 -18.37 -8.94
CA PHE A 20 2.88 -19.38 -8.60
C PHE A 20 2.38 -20.83 -8.64
N GLN A 21 1.10 -21.10 -8.40
CA GLN A 21 0.60 -22.48 -8.21
C GLN A 21 0.47 -23.24 -9.54
N ARG A 22 1.60 -23.77 -10.02
CA ARG A 22 1.73 -24.59 -11.23
C ARG A 22 2.81 -25.65 -11.03
N GLY A 23 2.64 -26.83 -11.64
CA GLY A 23 3.62 -27.90 -11.59
C GLY A 23 3.91 -28.36 -10.15
N ALA A 24 5.16 -28.23 -9.71
CA ALA A 24 5.62 -28.65 -8.38
C ALA A 24 5.20 -27.71 -7.23
N PHE A 25 4.63 -26.54 -7.53
CA PHE A 25 4.19 -25.59 -6.51
C PHE A 25 2.79 -25.96 -6.02
N ASP A 26 2.75 -26.60 -4.85
CA ASP A 26 1.54 -27.19 -4.29
C ASP A 26 0.68 -26.15 -3.52
N PRO A 27 -0.56 -26.51 -3.13
CA PRO A 27 -1.41 -25.62 -2.34
C PRO A 27 -0.79 -25.21 -0.99
N ARG A 28 0.05 -26.06 -0.37
CA ARG A 28 0.70 -25.72 0.90
C ARG A 28 1.74 -24.63 0.73
N ALA A 29 2.58 -24.72 -0.31
CA ALA A 29 3.51 -23.65 -0.68
C ALA A 29 2.77 -22.34 -1.00
N THR A 30 1.62 -22.43 -1.66
CA THR A 30 0.74 -21.28 -1.96
C THR A 30 0.27 -20.60 -0.69
N HIS A 31 -0.23 -21.37 0.27
CA HIS A 31 -0.68 -20.84 1.55
C HIS A 31 0.47 -20.19 2.34
N ALA A 32 1.64 -20.83 2.38
CA ALA A 32 2.83 -20.30 3.05
C ALA A 32 3.27 -18.94 2.47
N VAL A 33 3.33 -18.82 1.15
CA VAL A 33 3.69 -17.55 0.49
C VAL A 33 2.60 -16.49 0.67
N ALA A 34 1.32 -16.88 0.65
CA ALA A 34 0.21 -15.96 0.90
C ALA A 34 0.25 -15.35 2.30
N LEU A 35 0.60 -16.14 3.33
CA LEU A 35 0.78 -15.62 4.69
C LEU A 35 1.96 -14.64 4.78
N GLY A 36 3.06 -14.92 4.09
CA GLY A 36 4.18 -13.98 3.98
C GLY A 36 3.77 -12.66 3.30
N LEU A 37 2.98 -12.76 2.24
CA LEU A 37 2.45 -11.60 1.50
C LEU A 37 1.57 -10.70 2.38
N VAL A 38 0.72 -11.31 3.23
CA VAL A 38 -0.07 -10.59 4.25
C VAL A 38 0.83 -9.85 5.23
N GLY A 39 1.92 -10.50 5.68
CA GLY A 39 2.90 -9.87 6.56
C GLY A 39 3.55 -8.62 5.95
N PHE A 40 3.90 -8.65 4.66
CA PHE A 40 4.46 -7.50 3.95
C PHE A 40 3.43 -6.43 3.58
N ALA A 41 2.16 -6.80 3.39
CA ALA A 41 1.10 -5.86 3.03
C ALA A 41 1.00 -4.71 4.06
N VAL A 42 1.12 -5.03 5.34
CA VAL A 42 1.08 -4.06 6.45
C VAL A 42 2.21 -3.02 6.32
N GLY A 43 3.40 -3.42 5.86
CA GLY A 43 4.56 -2.55 5.70
C GLY A 43 4.46 -1.60 4.51
N SER A 44 3.57 -1.86 3.54
CA SER A 44 3.46 -1.05 2.31
C SER A 44 3.12 0.42 2.59
N VAL A 45 2.29 0.70 3.59
CA VAL A 45 1.90 2.06 3.99
C VAL A 45 3.09 2.84 4.57
N PRO A 46 3.80 2.35 5.60
CA PRO A 46 4.98 3.06 6.10
C PRO A 46 6.08 3.18 5.04
N TYR A 47 6.29 2.21 4.15
CA TYR A 47 7.29 2.39 3.08
C TYR A 47 7.00 3.61 2.19
N ALA A 48 5.75 3.87 1.83
CA ALA A 48 5.42 5.08 1.08
C ALA A 48 5.63 6.36 1.90
N ALA A 49 5.27 6.35 3.18
CA ALA A 49 5.53 7.47 4.08
C ALA A 49 7.04 7.74 4.23
N TYR A 50 7.86 6.69 4.34
CA TYR A 50 9.32 6.80 4.42
C TYR A 50 9.91 7.59 3.25
N TYR A 51 9.46 7.34 2.02
CA TYR A 51 9.92 8.08 0.83
C TYR A 51 9.60 9.58 0.89
N ILE A 52 8.43 9.96 1.42
CA ILE A 52 8.04 11.37 1.55
C ILE A 52 8.86 12.04 2.65
N VAL A 53 9.00 11.37 3.79
CA VAL A 53 9.69 11.91 4.96
C VAL A 53 11.19 12.06 4.69
N THR A 54 11.84 11.09 4.04
CA THR A 54 13.25 11.20 3.63
C THR A 54 13.48 12.37 2.67
N ARG A 55 12.62 12.56 1.65
CA ARG A 55 12.70 13.73 0.76
C ARG A 55 12.55 15.05 1.51
N THR A 56 11.71 15.09 2.54
CA THR A 56 11.55 16.28 3.39
C THR A 56 12.82 16.58 4.18
N PHE A 57 13.47 15.55 4.75
CA PHE A 57 14.77 15.71 5.41
C PHE A 57 15.86 16.21 4.46
N TYR A 58 15.88 15.72 3.22
CA TYR A 58 16.82 16.21 2.20
C TYR A 58 16.55 17.68 1.82
N ALA A 59 15.28 18.08 1.71
CA ALA A 59 14.91 19.49 1.49
C ALA A 59 15.33 20.41 2.65
N LEU A 60 15.39 19.88 3.88
CA LEU A 60 15.89 20.56 5.06
C LEU A 60 17.43 20.49 5.20
N HIS A 61 18.13 19.98 4.19
CA HIS A 61 19.58 19.73 4.21
C HIS A 61 20.07 18.86 5.38
N ASP A 62 19.20 18.02 5.95
CA ASP A 62 19.54 17.09 7.03
C ASP A 62 19.58 15.65 6.52
N THR A 63 20.75 15.22 6.06
CA THR A 63 21.01 13.85 5.63
C THR A 63 21.45 12.92 6.76
N ARG A 64 21.86 13.49 7.90
CA ARG A 64 22.43 12.72 9.02
C ARG A 64 21.36 12.05 9.86
N THR A 65 20.24 12.72 10.07
CA THR A 65 19.14 12.19 10.88
C THR A 65 18.54 10.91 10.30
N PRO A 66 18.17 10.84 9.00
CA PRO A 66 17.65 9.60 8.40
C PRO A 66 18.65 8.44 8.47
N VAL A 67 19.94 8.72 8.26
CA VAL A 67 21.00 7.69 8.31
C VAL A 67 21.16 7.11 9.71
N ARG A 68 21.20 7.96 10.75
CA ARG A 68 21.31 7.50 12.14
C ARG A 68 20.11 6.64 12.54
N ILE A 69 18.89 7.10 12.25
CA ILE A 69 17.67 6.33 12.52
C ILE A 69 17.70 5.01 11.73
N GLY A 70 18.09 5.05 10.46
CA GLY A 70 18.25 3.86 9.63
C GLY A 70 19.18 2.82 10.24
N LEU A 71 20.32 3.24 10.81
CA LEU A 71 21.26 2.33 11.48
C LEU A 71 20.64 1.65 12.71
N TYR A 72 19.92 2.40 13.56
CA TYR A 72 19.18 1.82 14.69
C TYR A 72 18.09 0.85 14.22
N MET A 73 17.41 1.17 13.11
CA MET A 73 16.35 0.33 12.55
C MET A 73 16.88 -0.95 11.92
N ILE A 74 18.09 -0.95 11.34
CA ILE A 74 18.75 -2.17 10.87
C ILE A 74 18.99 -3.12 12.04
N ALA A 75 19.54 -2.60 13.15
CA ALA A 75 19.76 -3.40 14.35
C ALA A 75 18.44 -3.91 14.95
N LEU A 76 17.42 -3.04 15.06
CA LEU A 76 16.10 -3.41 15.53
C LEU A 76 15.45 -4.48 14.62
N ASN A 77 15.62 -4.38 13.30
CA ASN A 77 15.09 -5.37 12.36
C ASN A 77 15.77 -6.72 12.51
N ALA A 78 17.08 -6.76 12.69
CA ALA A 78 17.79 -8.02 12.92
C ALA A 78 17.29 -8.72 14.21
N LEU A 79 17.13 -7.96 15.31
CA LEU A 79 16.62 -8.48 16.57
C LEU A 79 15.15 -8.93 16.46
N ALA A 80 14.30 -8.11 15.85
CA ALA A 80 12.90 -8.43 15.65
C ALA A 80 12.73 -9.64 14.73
N ASN A 81 13.53 -9.77 13.67
CA ASN A 81 13.52 -10.94 12.78
C ASN A 81 13.89 -12.20 13.55
N ALA A 82 14.95 -12.17 14.38
CA ALA A 82 15.35 -13.32 15.19
C ALA A 82 14.25 -13.73 16.18
N LEU A 83 13.60 -12.76 16.83
CA LEU A 83 12.51 -13.01 17.77
C LEU A 83 11.27 -13.58 17.06
N PHE A 84 10.79 -12.91 16.01
CA PHE A 84 9.58 -13.30 15.29
C PHE A 84 9.76 -14.59 14.51
N MET A 85 10.96 -14.87 13.99
CA MET A 85 11.24 -16.13 13.31
C MET A 85 11.07 -17.33 14.26
N ARG A 86 11.42 -17.17 15.54
CA ARG A 86 11.26 -18.24 16.54
C ARG A 86 9.79 -18.57 16.84
N TYR A 87 8.91 -17.56 16.83
CA TYR A 87 7.49 -17.76 17.18
C TYR A 87 6.57 -17.98 15.97
N LEU A 88 6.80 -17.28 14.87
CA LEU A 88 5.92 -17.25 13.68
C LEU A 88 6.59 -17.81 12.41
N GLY A 89 7.80 -18.36 12.51
CA GLY A 89 8.53 -18.91 11.37
C GLY A 89 8.80 -17.86 10.29
N HIS A 90 8.64 -18.24 9.02
CA HIS A 90 8.91 -17.35 7.88
C HIS A 90 7.95 -16.13 7.82
N VAL A 91 6.71 -16.26 8.32
CA VAL A 91 5.73 -15.15 8.36
C VAL A 91 6.19 -14.08 9.35
N GLY A 92 6.85 -14.52 10.43
CA GLY A 92 7.40 -13.63 11.43
C GLY A 92 8.41 -12.63 10.87
N ILE A 93 9.23 -13.05 9.90
CA ILE A 93 10.20 -12.16 9.25
C ILE A 93 9.48 -11.05 8.50
N ALA A 94 8.46 -11.38 7.70
CA ALA A 94 7.69 -10.40 6.94
C ALA A 94 6.98 -9.39 7.85
N LEU A 95 6.38 -9.86 8.94
CA LEU A 95 5.72 -8.99 9.93
C LEU A 95 6.72 -8.10 10.68
N SER A 96 7.87 -8.65 11.06
CA SER A 96 8.94 -7.90 11.72
C SER A 96 9.44 -6.76 10.83
N THR A 97 9.71 -7.01 9.54
CA THR A 97 10.08 -5.96 8.58
C THR A 97 9.04 -4.86 8.48
N SER A 98 7.75 -5.23 8.40
CA SER A 98 6.65 -4.27 8.35
C SER A 98 6.54 -3.43 9.63
N LEU A 99 6.67 -4.04 10.80
CA LEU A 99 6.63 -3.35 12.10
C LEU A 99 7.82 -2.41 12.27
N VAL A 100 9.02 -2.82 11.86
CA VAL A 100 10.20 -1.95 11.92
C VAL A 100 10.10 -0.80 10.92
N ALA A 101 9.54 -1.03 9.72
CA ALA A 101 9.25 0.06 8.79
C ALA A 101 8.28 1.09 9.41
N LEU A 102 7.25 0.62 10.12
CA LEU A 102 6.32 1.49 10.85
C LEU A 102 7.01 2.28 11.97
N ALA A 103 7.85 1.62 12.78
CA ALA A 103 8.62 2.26 13.83
C ALA A 103 9.61 3.30 13.28
N ASN A 104 10.27 2.99 12.17
CA ASN A 104 11.21 3.88 11.48
C ASN A 104 10.53 5.18 11.06
N VAL A 105 9.41 5.06 10.34
CA VAL A 105 8.62 6.22 9.89
C VAL A 105 8.05 6.99 11.07
N GLY A 106 7.55 6.30 12.10
CA GLY A 106 7.05 6.93 13.32
C GLY A 106 8.11 7.79 14.00
N TRP A 107 9.33 7.28 14.13
CA TRP A 107 10.46 8.03 14.70
C TRP A 107 10.82 9.23 13.82
N MET A 108 11.01 9.03 12.51
CA MET A 108 11.34 10.12 11.57
C MET A 108 10.26 11.21 11.56
N LEU A 109 8.97 10.84 11.57
CA LEU A 109 7.86 11.79 11.67
C LEU A 109 7.88 12.54 13.01
N GLY A 110 8.19 11.88 14.12
CA GLY A 110 8.32 12.51 15.43
C GLY A 110 9.42 13.58 15.45
N VAL A 111 10.58 13.28 14.86
CA VAL A 111 11.68 14.25 14.74
C VAL A 111 11.29 15.40 13.82
N LEU A 112 10.69 15.09 12.67
CA LEU A 112 10.26 16.10 11.70
C LEU A 112 9.20 17.04 12.29
N ARG A 113 8.25 16.51 13.07
CA ARG A 113 7.22 17.31 13.75
C ARG A 113 7.81 18.33 14.72
N ARG A 114 8.88 17.96 15.45
CA ARG A 114 9.58 18.89 16.34
C ARG A 114 10.34 19.96 15.56
N ARG A 115 10.94 19.61 14.42
CA ARG A 115 11.71 20.56 13.59
C ARG A 115 10.83 21.57 12.85
N LEU A 116 9.66 21.15 12.36
CA LEU A 116 8.75 22.01 11.60
C LEU A 116 7.79 22.82 12.48
N GLY A 117 7.83 22.65 13.81
CA GLY A 117 6.90 23.33 14.73
C GLY A 117 5.44 22.86 14.65
N GLY A 118 5.16 21.86 13.82
CA GLY A 118 3.84 21.30 13.62
C GLY A 118 3.76 20.52 12.32
N ILE A 119 3.12 19.35 12.38
CA ILE A 119 2.55 18.67 11.22
C ILE A 119 1.07 18.63 11.52
N ASP A 120 0.23 18.88 10.53
CA ASP A 120 -1.23 18.80 10.66
C ASP A 120 -1.68 17.34 10.82
N GLY A 121 -1.29 16.74 11.95
CA GLY A 121 -1.43 15.32 12.24
C GLY A 121 -2.90 14.91 12.33
N MET A 122 -3.80 15.84 12.65
CA MET A 122 -5.23 15.61 12.63
C MET A 122 -5.74 15.45 11.19
N ALA A 123 -5.28 16.27 10.25
CA ALA A 123 -5.60 16.10 8.82
C ALA A 123 -5.00 14.80 8.25
N VAL A 124 -3.77 14.44 8.64
CA VAL A 124 -3.14 13.17 8.23
C VAL A 124 -3.90 11.97 8.82
N ALA A 125 -4.26 12.00 10.10
CA ALA A 125 -5.01 10.94 10.75
C ALA A 125 -6.42 10.82 10.17
N ALA A 126 -7.12 11.92 9.94
CA ALA A 126 -8.44 11.92 9.31
C ALA A 126 -8.39 11.32 7.89
N THR A 127 -7.36 11.66 7.10
CA THR A 127 -7.15 11.07 5.77
C THR A 127 -6.81 9.58 5.88
N GLY A 128 -6.00 9.19 6.88
CA GLY A 128 -5.70 7.79 7.19
C GLY A 128 -6.95 6.97 7.54
N VAL A 129 -7.85 7.52 8.36
CA VAL A 129 -9.11 6.87 8.72
C VAL A 129 -10.03 6.77 7.50
N ARG A 130 -10.23 7.84 6.73
CA ARG A 130 -11.07 7.81 5.52
C ARG A 130 -10.56 6.80 4.49
N THR A 131 -9.26 6.81 4.21
CA THR A 131 -8.66 5.85 3.27
C THR A 131 -8.67 4.43 3.83
N GLY A 132 -8.53 4.26 5.15
CA GLY A 132 -8.70 2.98 5.84
C GLY A 132 -10.10 2.40 5.70
N VAL A 133 -11.15 3.21 5.89
CA VAL A 133 -12.55 2.81 5.67
C VAL A 133 -12.78 2.41 4.20
N ALA A 134 -12.31 3.22 3.25
CA ALA A 134 -12.39 2.86 1.83
C ALA A 134 -11.65 1.55 1.52
N GLY A 135 -10.48 1.32 2.14
CA GLY A 135 -9.74 0.07 2.03
C GLY A 135 -10.49 -1.13 2.61
N ALA A 136 -11.19 -0.97 3.74
CA ALA A 136 -12.02 -2.02 4.31
C ALA A 136 -13.18 -2.39 3.36
N VAL A 137 -13.83 -1.39 2.75
CA VAL A 137 -14.86 -1.63 1.72
C VAL A 137 -14.29 -2.37 0.52
N LEU A 138 -13.11 -1.98 0.02
CA LEU A 138 -12.42 -2.71 -1.05
C LEU A 138 -12.24 -4.18 -0.68
N ALA A 139 -11.69 -4.46 0.51
CA ALA A 139 -11.44 -5.82 0.97
C ALA A 139 -12.73 -6.66 1.03
N LEU A 140 -13.81 -6.09 1.56
CA LEU A 140 -15.11 -6.76 1.67
C LEU A 140 -15.74 -7.04 0.29
N VAL A 141 -15.75 -6.05 -0.60
CA VAL A 141 -16.30 -6.20 -1.96
C VAL A 141 -15.50 -7.20 -2.78
N SER A 142 -14.16 -7.15 -2.67
CA SER A 142 -13.28 -8.11 -3.33
C SER A 142 -13.53 -9.53 -2.85
N LEU A 143 -13.66 -9.76 -1.53
CA LEU A 143 -13.96 -11.08 -0.97
C LEU A 143 -15.35 -11.59 -1.39
N GLY A 144 -16.36 -10.72 -1.38
CA GLY A 144 -17.72 -11.06 -1.83
C GLY A 144 -17.75 -11.44 -3.30
N THR A 145 -17.10 -10.65 -4.15
CA THR A 145 -17.00 -10.91 -5.60
C THR A 145 -16.22 -12.19 -5.88
N LEU A 146 -15.10 -12.41 -5.18
CA LEU A 146 -14.30 -13.62 -5.33
C LEU A 146 -15.13 -14.87 -5.03
N ARG A 147 -15.89 -14.88 -3.94
CA ARG A 147 -16.75 -16.00 -3.56
C ARG A 147 -17.91 -16.19 -4.55
N ALA A 148 -18.59 -15.12 -4.92
CA ALA A 148 -19.72 -15.16 -5.84
C ALA A 148 -19.32 -15.69 -7.23
N VAL A 149 -18.25 -15.15 -7.81
CA VAL A 149 -17.74 -15.59 -9.12
C VAL A 149 -17.10 -16.98 -9.03
N GLY A 150 -16.42 -17.29 -7.93
CA GLY A 150 -15.84 -18.61 -7.69
C GLY A 150 -16.87 -19.74 -7.64
N HIS A 151 -18.05 -19.48 -7.07
CA HIS A 151 -19.16 -20.44 -7.07
C HIS A 151 -19.72 -20.74 -8.47
N VAL A 152 -19.65 -19.76 -9.38
CA VAL A 152 -20.19 -19.88 -10.75
C VAL A 152 -19.17 -20.51 -11.71
N VAL A 153 -17.89 -20.15 -11.60
CA VAL A 153 -16.84 -20.61 -12.53
C VAL A 153 -16.31 -22.01 -12.15
N GLY A 154 -16.43 -22.40 -10.88
CA GLY A 154 -15.92 -23.68 -10.36
C GLY A 154 -14.40 -23.64 -10.07
N PRO A 155 -13.89 -24.49 -9.15
CA PRO A 155 -12.53 -24.40 -8.63
C PRO A 155 -11.43 -24.94 -9.57
N ALA A 156 -11.81 -25.55 -10.70
CA ALA A 156 -10.91 -26.33 -11.55
C ALA A 156 -10.22 -25.47 -12.63
N GLY A 157 -8.90 -25.63 -12.74
CA GLY A 157 -8.07 -25.00 -13.77
C GLY A 157 -7.59 -23.58 -13.46
N PHE A 158 -6.72 -23.06 -14.33
CA PHE A 158 -6.16 -21.70 -14.22
C PHE A 158 -7.24 -20.61 -14.36
N SER A 159 -8.21 -20.82 -15.25
CA SER A 159 -9.36 -19.93 -15.46
C SER A 159 -10.23 -19.80 -14.20
N GLY A 160 -10.44 -20.88 -13.46
CA GLY A 160 -11.16 -20.89 -12.19
C GLY A 160 -10.49 -20.11 -11.06
N ALA A 161 -9.20 -19.81 -11.17
CA ALA A 161 -8.48 -18.95 -10.23
C ALA A 161 -8.33 -17.50 -10.76
N ALA A 162 -8.06 -17.33 -12.06
CA ALA A 162 -7.79 -16.02 -12.66
C ALA A 162 -9.04 -15.16 -12.82
N ILE A 163 -10.16 -15.72 -13.29
CA ILE A 163 -11.39 -14.95 -13.55
C ILE A 163 -11.96 -14.34 -12.26
N PRO A 164 -12.15 -15.11 -11.16
CA PRO A 164 -12.64 -14.53 -9.91
C PRO A 164 -11.69 -13.48 -9.33
N LEU A 165 -10.37 -13.67 -9.47
CA LEU A 165 -9.38 -12.72 -8.98
C LEU A 165 -9.45 -11.39 -9.72
N VAL A 166 -9.47 -11.42 -11.06
CA VAL A 166 -9.57 -10.20 -11.87
C VAL A 166 -10.89 -9.49 -11.61
N ALA A 167 -12.00 -10.24 -11.55
CA ALA A 167 -13.30 -9.67 -11.20
C ALA A 167 -13.30 -9.01 -9.81
N ALA A 168 -12.70 -9.65 -8.80
CA ALA A 168 -12.56 -9.10 -7.46
C ALA A 168 -11.69 -7.84 -7.44
N LEU A 169 -10.57 -7.81 -8.16
CA LEU A 169 -9.71 -6.63 -8.27
C LEU A 169 -10.43 -5.45 -8.93
N VAL A 170 -11.19 -5.70 -10.00
CA VAL A 170 -11.95 -4.66 -10.70
C VAL A 170 -13.09 -4.14 -9.83
N ALA A 171 -13.90 -5.03 -9.25
CA ALA A 171 -15.03 -4.66 -8.40
C ALA A 171 -14.58 -3.93 -7.13
N GLY A 172 -13.54 -4.44 -6.46
CA GLY A 172 -12.97 -3.81 -5.27
C GLY A 172 -12.36 -2.44 -5.57
N SER A 173 -11.65 -2.30 -6.68
CA SER A 173 -11.09 -0.99 -7.10
C SER A 173 -12.18 0.01 -7.43
N ALA A 174 -13.24 -0.42 -8.13
CA ALA A 174 -14.39 0.43 -8.43
C ALA A 174 -15.11 0.88 -7.14
N ALA A 175 -15.32 -0.02 -6.19
CA ALA A 175 -15.92 0.30 -4.90
C ALA A 175 -15.06 1.27 -4.08
N TYR A 176 -13.74 1.07 -4.07
CA TYR A 176 -12.80 1.99 -3.42
C TYR A 176 -12.88 3.40 -4.00
N LEU A 177 -12.88 3.52 -5.33
CA LEU A 177 -13.02 4.81 -6.02
C LEU A 177 -14.36 5.47 -5.71
N GLY A 178 -15.45 4.71 -5.71
CA GLY A 178 -16.77 5.21 -5.33
C GLY A 178 -16.83 5.76 -3.90
N VAL A 179 -16.28 5.01 -2.94
CA VAL A 179 -16.23 5.45 -1.53
C VAL A 179 -15.30 6.65 -1.35
N CYS A 180 -14.15 6.67 -2.01
CA CYS A 180 -13.25 7.83 -1.99
C CYS A 180 -13.90 9.08 -2.59
N ALA A 181 -14.73 8.93 -3.63
CA ALA A 181 -15.49 10.03 -4.22
C ALA A 181 -16.56 10.56 -3.26
N ILE A 182 -17.31 9.67 -2.60
CA ILE A 182 -18.34 10.03 -1.60
C ILE A 182 -17.71 10.71 -0.38
N LEU A 183 -16.56 10.22 0.10
CA LEU A 183 -15.84 10.77 1.25
C LEU A 183 -15.09 12.08 0.95
N GLY A 184 -15.14 12.58 -0.29
CA GLY A 184 -14.52 13.83 -0.69
C GLY A 184 -13.00 13.86 -0.45
N VAL A 185 -12.31 12.75 -0.73
CA VAL A 185 -10.86 12.70 -0.56
C VAL A 185 -10.19 13.62 -1.59
N ARG A 186 -9.52 14.69 -1.11
CA ARG A 186 -8.91 15.77 -1.91
C ARG A 186 -7.95 15.29 -3.02
N GLU A 187 -7.47 14.06 -2.94
CA GLU A 187 -6.57 13.45 -3.93
C GLU A 187 -7.24 13.24 -5.31
N LEU A 188 -8.56 12.96 -5.36
CA LEU A 188 -9.29 12.90 -6.64
C LEU A 188 -9.50 14.30 -7.25
N ALA A 189 -9.68 15.33 -6.42
CA ALA A 189 -9.79 16.71 -6.86
C ALA A 189 -8.45 17.23 -7.45
N LEU A 190 -7.31 16.75 -6.94
CA LEU A 190 -5.98 17.02 -7.50
C LEU A 190 -5.84 16.43 -8.92
N LEU A 191 -6.29 15.19 -9.16
CA LEU A 191 -6.32 14.61 -10.51
C LEU A 191 -7.22 15.42 -11.46
N GLY A 192 -8.40 15.85 -11.01
CA GLY A 192 -9.30 16.72 -11.79
C GLY A 192 -8.68 18.07 -12.15
N SER A 193 -7.89 18.66 -11.23
CA SER A 193 -7.20 19.93 -11.50
C SER A 193 -6.00 19.80 -12.47
N LEU A 194 -5.38 18.62 -12.57
CA LEU A 194 -4.33 18.35 -13.56
C LEU A 194 -4.90 18.20 -14.98
N THR A 195 -6.11 17.64 -15.12
CA THR A 195 -6.82 17.57 -16.41
C THR A 195 -7.26 18.96 -16.89
N GLN A 196 -7.56 19.88 -15.97
CA GLN A 196 -7.88 21.27 -16.31
C GLN A 196 -6.64 22.12 -16.64
N ARG A 197 -5.48 21.87 -16.01
CA ARG A 197 -4.24 22.61 -16.29
C ARG A 197 -3.59 22.30 -17.65
N GLY A 198 -3.89 21.16 -18.26
CA GLY A 198 -3.44 20.85 -19.63
C GLY A 198 -4.14 21.67 -20.73
N ARG A 199 -5.22 22.38 -20.40
CA ARG A 199 -6.10 23.07 -21.36
C ARG A 199 -5.87 24.59 -21.45
N SER A 200 -4.95 25.14 -20.65
CA SER A 200 -4.77 26.59 -20.50
C SER A 200 -3.34 27.10 -20.81
N ARG A 201 -2.59 26.45 -21.71
CA ARG A 201 -1.44 27.14 -22.32
C ARG A 201 -1.94 28.01 -23.47
N PRO A 202 -1.88 29.35 -23.38
CA PRO A 202 -2.03 30.20 -24.57
C PRO A 202 -0.88 29.86 -25.51
N ARG A 203 -1.19 29.64 -26.79
CA ARG A 203 -0.19 29.69 -27.85
C ARG A 203 0.52 31.05 -27.76
N PRO A 204 1.86 31.13 -27.77
CA PRO A 204 2.51 32.39 -28.09
C PRO A 204 2.11 32.74 -29.52
N ALA A 205 1.27 33.76 -29.67
CA ALA A 205 0.95 34.35 -30.94
C ALA A 205 2.10 35.28 -31.34
N GLY A 206 2.67 35.03 -32.52
CA GLY A 206 3.29 36.03 -33.39
C GLY A 206 4.53 36.75 -32.88
N SER A 207 5.70 36.23 -33.20
CA SER A 207 6.85 37.06 -33.55
C SER A 207 6.78 37.35 -35.05
N GLY A 208 6.00 38.35 -35.43
CA GLY A 208 6.15 39.06 -36.70
C GLY A 208 6.88 40.35 -36.40
N GLU A 209 8.10 40.46 -36.92
CA GLU A 209 9.11 41.55 -36.92
C GLU A 209 10.46 40.80 -36.89
N MET A 210 11.25 40.67 -37.95
CA MET A 210 11.56 41.54 -39.09
C MET A 210 11.77 40.71 -40.37
#